data_AF-A0A972LRX1-F1
#
_entry.id   AF-A0A972LRX1-F1
#
_cell.length_a   1.000
_cell.length_b   1.000
_cell.length_c   1.000
_cell.angle_alpha   90.00
_cell.angle_beta   90.00
_cell.angle_gamma   90.00
#
_symmetry.space_group_name_H-M   'P 1'
#
loop_
_entity.id
_entity.type
_entity.pdbx_description
1 polymer ?
#
loop_
_entity_poly.entity_id
_entity_poly.type
_entity_poly.pdbx_seq_one_letter_code
_entity_poly.pdbx_strand_id
1 'polypeptide(L)'
;MAELIAGMFNPSPYKRSQGKMARQITFSAMAIAVAVWAWGLSEGQAGTSAVMQYVVPLAVLAAGLWISFRIVNIPRFADFLISVEAEMNKVQWPGRSELWRASMVVIVVIFFLAAALFLFDIVLNWFFSVVVGI
;
A
#
# COMPACT_ATOMS: atom_id res chain seq x y z
N MET A 1 -21.63 -20.67 14.01
CA MET A 1 -20.46 -21.44 13.54
C MET A 1 -20.76 -22.22 12.27
N ALA A 2 -21.84 -23.02 12.21
CA ALA A 2 -22.24 -23.75 10.99
C ALA A 2 -22.53 -22.81 9.78
N GLU A 3 -23.22 -21.69 10.00
CA GLU A 3 -23.45 -20.62 9.01
C GLU A 3 -22.15 -20.00 8.46
N LEU A 4 -21.10 -19.91 9.29
CA LEU A 4 -19.80 -19.36 8.87
C LEU A 4 -19.07 -20.33 7.94
N ILE A 5 -19.16 -21.64 8.21
CA ILE A 5 -18.55 -22.71 7.40
C ILE A 5 -19.36 -22.93 6.11
N ALA A 6 -20.69 -22.93 6.17
CA ALA A 6 -21.54 -23.00 4.97
C ALA A 6 -21.36 -21.75 4.08
N GLY A 7 -21.19 -20.59 4.70
CA GLY A 7 -20.83 -19.34 4.02
C GLY A 7 -19.47 -19.40 3.32
N MET A 8 -18.49 -20.19 3.82
CA MET A 8 -17.16 -20.38 3.20
C MET A 8 -17.23 -20.98 1.79
N PHE A 9 -18.25 -21.80 1.53
CA PHE A 9 -18.44 -22.49 0.25
C PHE A 9 -19.47 -21.84 -0.67
N ASN A 10 -20.14 -20.76 -0.24
CA ASN A 10 -21.04 -20.01 -1.11
C ASN A 10 -20.25 -18.93 -1.88
N PRO A 11 -20.12 -19.04 -3.22
CA PRO A 11 -19.37 -18.11 -4.04
C PRO A 11 -20.17 -16.84 -4.37
N SER A 12 -21.43 -16.72 -3.92
CA SER A 12 -22.25 -15.56 -4.25
C SER A 12 -21.69 -14.29 -3.57
N PRO A 13 -21.26 -13.27 -4.34
CA PRO A 13 -20.82 -12.01 -3.80
C PRO A 13 -21.98 -11.29 -3.09
N TYR A 14 -21.73 -10.91 -1.85
CA TYR A 14 -22.61 -10.05 -1.05
C TYR A 14 -22.74 -8.67 -1.72
N LYS A 15 -23.98 -8.18 -1.90
CA LYS A 15 -24.34 -6.88 -2.51
C LYS A 15 -23.48 -6.49 -3.73
N ARG A 16 -23.67 -7.22 -4.84
CA ARG A 16 -22.85 -7.11 -6.07
C ARG A 16 -22.74 -5.71 -6.70
N SER A 17 -23.69 -4.80 -6.43
CA SER A 17 -23.74 -3.48 -7.07
C SER A 17 -23.00 -2.37 -6.32
N GLN A 18 -22.68 -2.55 -5.03
CA GLN A 18 -22.12 -1.50 -4.17
C GLN A 18 -20.68 -1.82 -3.74
N GLY A 19 -19.85 -0.78 -3.61
CA GLY A 19 -18.47 -0.91 -3.10
C GLY A 19 -17.51 -1.60 -4.06
N LYS A 20 -17.75 -1.52 -5.37
CA LYS A 20 -17.01 -2.31 -6.37
C LYS A 20 -15.54 -1.92 -6.44
N MET A 21 -15.25 -0.62 -6.49
CA MET A 21 -13.87 -0.12 -6.61
C MET A 21 -13.08 -0.43 -5.35
N ALA A 22 -13.62 -0.14 -4.16
CA ALA A 22 -12.93 -0.43 -2.91
C ALA A 22 -12.61 -1.92 -2.77
N ARG A 23 -13.57 -2.80 -3.09
CA ARG A 23 -13.36 -4.27 -3.00
C ARG A 23 -12.35 -4.78 -4.00
N GLN A 24 -12.41 -4.31 -5.25
CA GLN A 24 -11.46 -4.73 -6.28
C GLN A 24 -10.04 -4.26 -5.96
N ILE A 25 -9.88 -3.03 -5.46
CA ILE A 25 -8.58 -2.47 -5.08
C ILE A 25 -8.00 -3.25 -3.89
N THR A 26 -8.79 -3.48 -2.83
CA THR A 26 -8.32 -4.26 -1.67
C THR A 26 -7.98 -5.70 -2.05
N PHE A 27 -8.80 -6.36 -2.87
CA PHE A 27 -8.48 -7.70 -3.38
C PHE A 27 -7.19 -7.71 -4.19
N SER A 28 -7.02 -6.74 -5.10
CA SER A 28 -5.82 -6.63 -5.94
C SER A 28 -4.56 -6.38 -5.10
N ALA A 29 -4.65 -5.51 -4.09
CA ALA A 29 -3.54 -5.23 -3.17
C ALA A 29 -3.14 -6.48 -2.38
N MET A 30 -4.12 -7.22 -1.83
CA MET A 30 -3.86 -8.48 -1.13
C MET A 30 -3.29 -9.55 -2.06
N ALA A 31 -3.81 -9.66 -3.29
CA ALA A 31 -3.32 -10.60 -4.29
C ALA A 31 -1.87 -10.31 -4.70
N ILE A 32 -1.52 -9.03 -4.91
CA ILE A 32 -0.15 -8.61 -5.20
C ILE A 32 0.78 -8.93 -4.03
N ALA A 33 0.37 -8.64 -2.78
CA ALA A 33 1.17 -8.96 -1.60
C ALA A 33 1.43 -10.48 -1.46
N VAL A 34 0.40 -11.30 -1.69
CA VAL A 34 0.53 -12.77 -1.71
C VAL A 34 1.44 -13.23 -2.84
N ALA A 35 1.35 -12.63 -4.02
CA ALA A 35 2.22 -12.98 -5.16
C ALA A 35 3.68 -12.64 -4.88
N VAL A 36 3.97 -11.47 -4.31
CA VAL A 36 5.32 -11.07 -3.89
C VAL A 36 5.85 -12.00 -2.81
N TRP A 37 5.00 -12.40 -1.85
CA TRP A 37 5.39 -13.34 -0.81
C TRP A 37 5.70 -14.74 -1.37
N ALA A 38 4.85 -15.25 -2.27
CA ALA A 38 5.08 -16.52 -2.95
C ALA A 38 6.35 -16.49 -3.81
N TRP A 39 6.63 -15.36 -4.47
CA TRP A 39 7.86 -15.16 -5.23
C TRP A 39 9.10 -15.25 -4.32
N GLY A 40 9.12 -14.52 -3.21
CA GLY A 40 10.23 -14.57 -2.25
C GLY A 40 10.46 -15.98 -1.67
N LEU A 41 9.38 -16.74 -1.47
CA LEU A 41 9.47 -18.15 -1.03
C LEU A 41 10.13 -19.06 -2.08
N SER A 42 9.98 -18.76 -3.37
CA SER A 42 10.60 -19.54 -4.45
C SER A 42 12.11 -19.32 -4.53
N GLU A 43 12.58 -18.10 -4.24
CA GLU A 43 13.99 -17.72 -4.21
C GLU A 43 14.68 -18.25 -2.94
N GLY A 44 14.01 -18.17 -1.78
CA GLY A 44 14.54 -18.67 -0.51
C GLY A 44 14.70 -20.19 -0.41
N GLN A 45 14.13 -20.95 -1.36
CA GLN A 45 14.23 -22.42 -1.43
C GLN A 45 15.25 -22.93 -2.46
N ALA A 46 16.13 -22.04 -2.95
CA ALA A 46 17.18 -22.41 -3.89
C ALA A 46 18.05 -23.56 -3.34
N GLY A 47 18.07 -24.70 -4.04
CA GLY A 47 18.83 -25.90 -3.66
C GLY A 47 17.98 -27.09 -3.18
N THR A 48 16.67 -26.95 -3.06
CA THR A 48 15.74 -28.08 -2.80
C THR A 48 15.36 -28.78 -4.12
N SER A 49 14.68 -29.94 -4.04
CA SER A 49 14.04 -30.59 -5.20
C SER A 49 13.26 -29.59 -6.05
N ALA A 50 13.47 -29.61 -7.37
CA ALA A 50 12.80 -28.72 -8.34
C ALA A 50 11.27 -28.74 -8.19
N VAL A 51 10.69 -29.87 -7.76
CA VAL A 51 9.25 -29.99 -7.50
C VAL A 51 8.83 -29.11 -6.33
N MET A 52 9.56 -29.14 -5.21
CA MET A 52 9.21 -28.36 -4.02
C MET A 52 9.38 -26.85 -4.25
N GLN A 53 10.38 -26.46 -5.06
CA GLN A 53 10.65 -25.06 -5.38
C GLN A 53 9.47 -24.37 -6.08
N TYR A 54 8.67 -25.09 -6.89
CA TYR A 54 7.51 -24.52 -7.59
C TYR A 54 6.17 -24.89 -6.96
N VAL A 55 6.02 -26.12 -6.44
CA VAL A 55 4.73 -26.58 -5.89
C VAL A 55 4.36 -25.83 -4.61
N VAL A 56 5.33 -25.59 -3.73
CA VAL A 56 5.05 -24.91 -2.46
C VAL A 56 4.63 -23.45 -2.69
N PRO A 57 5.36 -22.61 -3.47
CA PRO A 57 4.90 -21.27 -3.80
C PRO A 57 3.56 -21.23 -4.54
N LEU A 58 3.31 -22.16 -5.45
CA LEU A 58 2.04 -22.24 -6.18
C LEU A 58 0.86 -22.54 -5.25
N ALA A 59 1.04 -23.48 -4.31
CA ALA A 59 0.02 -23.81 -3.32
C ALA A 59 -0.25 -22.63 -2.39
N VAL A 60 0.80 -21.93 -1.94
CA VAL A 60 0.69 -20.72 -1.13
C VAL A 60 -0.04 -19.60 -1.88
N LEU A 61 0.27 -19.41 -3.16
CA LEU A 61 -0.39 -18.42 -4.01
C LEU A 61 -1.88 -18.75 -4.16
N ALA A 62 -2.22 -19.99 -4.50
CA ALA A 62 -3.62 -20.43 -4.65
C ALA A 62 -4.42 -20.26 -3.36
N ALA A 63 -3.86 -20.71 -2.22
CA ALA A 63 -4.48 -20.54 -0.91
C ALA A 63 -4.62 -19.06 -0.52
N GLY A 64 -3.58 -18.26 -0.76
CA GLY A 64 -3.57 -16.83 -0.46
C GLY A 64 -4.57 -16.03 -1.30
N LEU A 65 -4.71 -16.35 -2.60
CA LEU A 65 -5.73 -15.74 -3.45
C LEU A 65 -7.15 -16.12 -3.02
N TRP A 66 -7.36 -17.38 -2.65
CA TRP A 66 -8.65 -17.83 -2.12
C TRP A 66 -9.01 -17.11 -0.83
N ILE A 67 -8.09 -17.04 0.13
CA ILE A 67 -8.29 -16.33 1.40
C ILE A 67 -8.56 -14.85 1.15
N SER A 68 -7.81 -14.22 0.24
CA SER A 68 -8.00 -12.81 -0.13
C SER A 68 -9.40 -12.55 -0.70
N PHE A 69 -9.86 -13.42 -1.59
CA PHE A 69 -11.23 -13.34 -2.12
C PHE A 69 -12.28 -13.50 -1.02
N ARG A 70 -12.06 -14.42 -0.07
CA ARG A 70 -13.02 -14.67 1.01
C ARG A 70 -13.09 -13.49 1.97
N ILE A 71 -11.96 -12.94 2.42
CA ILE A 71 -11.92 -11.81 3.35
C ILE A 71 -12.69 -10.60 2.80
N VAL A 72 -12.46 -10.25 1.54
CA VAL A 72 -13.12 -9.12 0.86
C VAL A 72 -14.65 -9.30 0.74
N ASN A 73 -15.12 -10.55 0.76
CA ASN A 73 -16.53 -10.90 0.60
C ASN A 73 -17.27 -11.20 1.92
N ILE A 74 -16.61 -11.12 3.08
CA ILE A 74 -17.28 -11.26 4.38
C ILE A 74 -18.23 -10.07 4.58
N PRO A 75 -19.51 -10.27 4.98
CA PRO A 75 -20.49 -9.20 5.09
C PRO A 75 -20.02 -7.98 5.88
N ARG A 76 -19.41 -8.19 7.06
CA ARG A 76 -18.91 -7.12 7.93
C ARG A 76 -17.82 -6.28 7.27
N PHE A 77 -16.88 -6.92 6.57
CA PHE A 77 -15.78 -6.23 5.91
C PHE A 77 -16.23 -5.58 4.60
N ALA A 78 -17.13 -6.24 3.86
CA ALA A 78 -17.74 -5.69 2.66
C ALA A 78 -18.57 -4.43 2.96
N ASP A 79 -19.39 -4.43 4.02
CA ASP A 79 -20.16 -3.24 4.44
C ASP A 79 -19.21 -2.10 4.88
N PHE A 80 -18.07 -2.41 5.51
CA PHE A 80 -17.02 -1.41 5.79
C PHE A 80 -16.42 -0.82 4.51
N LEU A 81 -16.03 -1.65 3.54
CA LEU A 81 -15.49 -1.18 2.26
C LEU A 81 -16.49 -0.31 1.48
N ILE A 82 -17.78 -0.65 1.55
CA ILE A 82 -18.86 0.18 0.99
C ILE A 82 -18.93 1.53 1.69
N SER A 83 -18.83 1.59 3.03
CA SER A 83 -18.82 2.86 3.76
C SER A 83 -17.58 3.71 3.46
N VAL A 84 -16.41 3.10 3.28
CA VAL A 84 -15.18 3.80 2.92
C VAL A 84 -15.29 4.37 1.52
N GLU A 85 -15.85 3.62 0.56
CA GLU A 85 -16.10 4.13 -0.79
C GLU A 85 -17.06 5.32 -0.77
N ALA A 86 -18.12 5.25 0.05
CA ALA A 86 -19.05 6.36 0.23
C ALA A 86 -18.39 7.59 0.87
N GLU A 87 -17.48 7.41 1.82
CA GLU A 87 -16.71 8.50 2.44
C GLU A 87 -15.70 9.10 1.46
N MET A 88 -15.04 8.25 0.66
CA MET A 88 -14.08 8.68 -0.35
C MET A 88 -14.74 9.51 -1.45
N ASN A 89 -16.01 9.25 -1.78
CA ASN A 89 -16.79 10.07 -2.71
C ASN A 89 -17.11 11.47 -2.17
N LYS A 90 -17.00 11.71 -0.86
CA LYS A 90 -17.14 13.04 -0.27
C LYS A 90 -15.86 13.86 -0.37
N VAL A 91 -14.72 13.21 -0.57
CA VAL A 91 -13.41 13.87 -0.69
C VAL A 91 -13.36 14.64 -2.01
N GLN A 92 -13.31 15.96 -1.91
CA GLN A 92 -13.08 16.83 -3.06
C GLN A 92 -11.57 16.90 -3.30
N TRP A 93 -11.11 16.25 -4.36
CA TRP A 93 -9.70 16.32 -4.75
C TRP A 93 -9.40 17.68 -5.40
N PRO A 94 -8.30 18.35 -4.99
CA PRO A 94 -7.94 19.65 -5.54
C PRO A 94 -7.69 19.56 -7.05
N GLY A 95 -8.13 20.59 -7.76
CA GLY A 95 -7.89 20.69 -9.20
C GLY A 95 -6.40 20.80 -9.53
N ARG A 96 -6.02 20.48 -10.78
CA ARG A 96 -4.61 20.52 -11.22
C ARG A 96 -3.94 21.88 -10.95
N SER A 97 -4.65 22.99 -11.15
CA SER A 97 -4.12 24.34 -10.91
C SER A 97 -3.89 24.65 -9.43
N GLU A 98 -4.74 24.12 -8.55
CA GLU A 98 -4.59 24.26 -7.10
C GLU A 98 -3.41 23.43 -6.59
N LEU A 99 -3.28 22.20 -7.07
CA LEU A 99 -2.13 21.33 -6.79
C LEU A 99 -0.81 22.02 -7.16
N TRP A 100 -0.70 22.57 -8.38
CA TRP A 100 0.50 23.28 -8.82
C TRP A 100 0.83 24.49 -7.95
N ARG A 101 -0.17 25.30 -7.59
CA ARG A 101 0.03 26.46 -6.73
C ARG A 101 0.48 26.06 -5.33
N ALA A 102 -0.15 25.05 -4.74
CA ALA A 102 0.21 24.55 -3.41
C ALA A 102 1.62 23.95 -3.39
N SER A 103 1.98 23.12 -4.38
CA SER A 103 3.32 22.52 -4.46
C SER A 103 4.40 23.55 -4.74
N MET A 104 4.15 24.56 -5.57
CA MET A 104 5.14 25.61 -5.87
C MET A 104 5.55 26.39 -4.62
N VAL A 105 4.60 26.72 -3.74
CA VAL A 105 4.90 27.38 -2.46
C VAL A 105 5.82 26.49 -1.60
N VAL A 106 5.49 25.21 -1.46
CA VAL A 106 6.30 24.26 -0.67
C VAL A 106 7.72 24.15 -1.22
N ILE A 107 7.87 24.03 -2.55
CA ILE A 107 9.18 23.96 -3.20
C ILE A 107 10.01 25.22 -2.89
N VAL A 108 9.42 26.41 -3.03
CA VAL A 108 10.12 27.68 -2.75
C VAL A 108 10.55 27.76 -1.29
N VAL A 109 9.69 27.36 -0.35
CA VAL A 109 10.00 27.37 1.09
C VAL A 109 11.14 26.40 1.42
N ILE A 110 11.13 25.19 0.83
CA ILE A 110 12.20 24.21 1.02
C ILE A 110 13.53 24.72 0.47
N PHE A 111 13.55 25.32 -0.73
CA PHE A 111 14.77 25.89 -1.30
C PHE A 111 15.29 27.07 -0.48
N PHE A 112 14.41 27.94 0.00
CA PHE A 112 14.79 29.05 0.87
C PHE A 112 15.40 28.54 2.19
N LEU A 113 14.77 27.56 2.83
CA LEU A 113 15.28 26.95 4.05
C LEU A 113 16.64 26.27 3.81
N ALA A 114 16.78 25.54 2.71
CA ALA A 114 18.04 24.90 2.34
C ALA A 114 19.15 25.93 2.11
N ALA A 115 18.86 27.05 1.44
CA ALA A 115 19.82 28.14 1.24
C ALA A 115 20.21 28.81 2.57
N ALA A 116 19.24 29.02 3.47
CA ALA A 116 19.50 29.58 4.80
C ALA A 116 20.40 28.66 5.63
N LEU A 117 20.10 27.35 5.67
CA LEU A 117 20.93 26.36 6.36
C LEU A 117 22.33 26.31 5.77
N PHE A 118 22.47 26.30 4.44
CA PHE A 118 23.77 26.34 3.78
C PHE A 118 24.58 27.59 4.14
N LEU A 119 23.93 28.75 4.25
CA LEU A 119 24.59 29.97 4.70
C LEU A 119 25.07 29.85 6.15
N PHE A 120 24.26 29.29 7.04
CA PHE A 120 24.68 29.01 8.41
C PHE A 120 25.87 28.04 8.46
N ASP A 121 25.86 26.98 7.65
CA ASP A 121 26.97 26.04 7.57
C ASP A 121 28.26 26.75 7.14
N ILE A 122 28.21 27.67 6.16
CA ILE A 122 29.38 28.46 5.75
C ILE A 122 29.88 29.34 6.90
N VAL A 123 28.98 30.10 7.54
CA VAL A 123 29.34 31.05 8.60
C VAL A 123 29.92 30.31 9.80
N LEU A 124 29.30 29.20 10.21
CA LEU A 124 29.75 28.39 11.34
C LEU A 124 31.08 27.72 11.03
N ASN A 125 31.26 27.14 9.84
CA ASN A 125 32.55 26.55 9.44
C ASN A 125 33.67 27.59 9.44
N TRP A 126 33.42 28.78 8.89
CA TRP A 126 34.40 29.88 8.92
C TRP A 126 34.71 30.34 10.35
N PHE A 127 33.69 30.49 11.19
CA PHE A 127 33.87 30.87 12.59
C PHE A 127 34.68 29.83 13.36
N PHE A 128 34.35 28.54 13.22
CA PHE A 128 35.08 27.46 13.88
C PHE A 128 36.52 27.36 13.38
N SER A 129 36.78 27.55 12.08
CA SER A 129 38.16 27.50 11.57
C SER A 129 39.03 28.63 12.11
N VAL A 130 38.45 29.82 12.29
CA VAL A 130 39.17 30.98 12.84
C VAL A 130 39.43 30.82 14.34
N VAL A 131 38.45 30.31 15.10
CA VAL A 131 38.53 30.25 16.57
C VAL A 131 39.30 29.02 17.07
N VAL A 132 39.07 27.85 16.46
CA VAL A 132 39.67 26.58 16.88
C VAL A 132 41.01 26.32 16.18
N GLY A 133 41.28 27.01 15.07
CA GLY A 133 42.56 26.91 14.36
C GLY A 133 42.76 25.59 13.61
N ILE A 134 41.67 24.92 13.24
CA ILE A 134 41.63 23.79 12.29
C ILE A 134 40.90 24.25 11.03
#